data_AF-A0A932WW70-F1
#
_entry.id   AF-A0A932WW70-F1
#
_cell.length_a   1.000
_cell.length_b   1.000
_cell.length_c   1.000
_cell.angle_alpha   90.00
_cell.angle_beta   90.00
_cell.angle_gamma   90.00
#
_symmetry.space_group_name_H-M   'P 1'
#
loop_
_entity.id
_entity.type
_entity.pdbx_description
1 polymer ?
#
loop_
_entity_poly.entity_id
_entity_poly.type
_entity_poly.pdbx_seq_one_letter_code
_entity_poly.pdbx_strand_id
1 'polypeptide(L)'
;MIVLGIETTCDETAASLVRNGQEILSHSIASSADLHERYGGVFPELACRRHIDAIIPVIEEALVAPVDAIAIAKGPGLVGALLIGMQVAKGLKIAWNKPLIGVNHVEAHLYAAFMEHPSHSWQFPSLGIVLSGGHTFLVRIDAIGSYQLLGTTVDDAIGEAFDKVGILLGLTYPGGAKVERLAKEGDPKRFSFQAGKVKTHPIHFSFSGLKTSFLYATKGKTLTEQEKKDLAASFQEVAFTDIATKAALAIQNFPCKAI
;
A
#
# COMPACT_ATOMS: atom_id res chain seq x y z
N MET A 1 -7.61 18.25 20.01
CA MET A 1 -8.50 17.20 19.50
C MET A 1 -7.75 15.89 19.44
N ILE A 2 -8.28 14.82 20.02
CA ILE A 2 -7.76 13.44 19.93
C ILE A 2 -8.75 12.60 19.11
N VAL A 3 -8.27 11.95 18.06
CA VAL A 3 -9.08 11.12 17.16
C VAL A 3 -8.65 9.66 17.26
N LEU A 4 -9.62 8.75 17.41
CA LEU A 4 -9.42 7.32 17.24
C LEU A 4 -9.52 6.97 15.76
N GLY A 5 -8.43 6.54 15.13
CA GLY A 5 -8.42 5.94 13.79
C GLY A 5 -8.63 4.43 13.87
N ILE A 6 -9.42 3.87 12.95
CA ILE A 6 -9.66 2.43 12.79
C ILE A 6 -9.44 2.05 11.31
N GLU A 7 -8.73 0.95 11.07
CA GLU A 7 -8.36 0.45 9.75
C GLU A 7 -8.62 -1.07 9.67
N THR A 8 -9.44 -1.48 8.69
CA THR A 8 -9.87 -2.87 8.43
C THR A 8 -10.16 -3.09 6.93
N THR A 9 -9.41 -2.46 6.03
CA THR A 9 -9.69 -2.47 4.58
C THR A 9 -9.26 -3.76 3.90
N CYS A 10 -8.26 -4.48 4.44
CA CYS A 10 -7.67 -5.66 3.82
C CYS A 10 -7.40 -6.79 4.83
N ASP A 11 -6.16 -7.00 5.25
CA ASP A 11 -5.72 -8.10 6.11
C ASP A 11 -5.01 -7.64 7.40
N GLU A 12 -4.88 -6.33 7.62
CA GLU A 12 -4.51 -5.74 8.90
C GLU A 12 -5.72 -5.14 9.64
N THR A 13 -5.83 -5.44 10.93
CA THR A 13 -6.71 -4.73 11.86
C THR A 13 -5.85 -3.76 12.64
N ALA A 14 -6.11 -2.46 12.53
CA ALA A 14 -5.31 -1.46 13.24
C ALA A 14 -6.18 -0.39 13.87
N ALA A 15 -5.68 0.17 14.98
CA ALA A 15 -6.23 1.34 15.61
C ALA A 15 -5.11 2.28 16.10
N SER A 16 -5.38 3.58 16.13
CA SER A 16 -4.43 4.58 16.64
C SER A 16 -5.14 5.76 17.28
N LEU A 17 -4.49 6.41 18.25
CA LEU A 17 -4.89 7.72 18.75
C LEU A 17 -3.95 8.80 18.20
N VAL A 18 -4.53 9.76 17.50
CA VAL A 18 -3.78 10.90 16.93
C VAL A 18 -4.28 12.20 17.53
N ARG A 19 -3.36 12.99 18.09
CA ARG A 19 -3.63 14.34 18.61
C ARG A 19 -3.31 15.39 17.55
N ASN A 20 -4.29 16.27 17.31
CA ASN A 20 -4.19 17.44 16.43
C ASN A 20 -3.65 17.12 15.01
N GLY A 21 -3.85 15.89 14.53
CA GLY A 21 -3.42 15.44 13.21
C GLY A 21 -1.90 15.27 13.01
N GLN A 22 -1.10 15.36 14.07
CA GLN A 22 0.37 15.37 13.97
C GLN A 22 1.04 14.41 14.95
N GLU A 23 0.52 14.29 16.16
CA GLU A 23 1.15 13.49 17.22
C GLU A 23 0.43 12.15 17.36
N ILE A 24 1.13 11.05 17.12
CA ILE A 24 0.63 9.69 17.37
C ILE A 24 0.85 9.38 18.86
N LEU A 25 -0.23 9.27 19.62
CA LEU A 25 -0.17 8.96 21.06
C LEU A 25 0.02 7.46 21.32
N SER A 26 -0.58 6.63 20.46
CA SER A 26 -0.58 5.17 20.57
C SER A 26 -1.07 4.56 19.26
N HIS A 27 -0.67 3.32 19.01
CA HIS A 27 -1.21 2.48 17.94
C HIS A 27 -1.12 1.00 18.32
N SER A 28 -2.01 0.20 17.77
CA SER A 28 -1.97 -1.27 17.82
C SER A 28 -2.32 -1.83 16.44
N ILE A 29 -1.65 -2.91 16.06
CA ILE A 29 -1.82 -3.56 14.75
C ILE A 29 -1.83 -5.07 14.97
N ALA A 30 -2.90 -5.73 14.50
CA ALA A 30 -2.98 -7.17 14.36
C ALA A 30 -3.01 -7.52 12.86
N SER A 31 -1.88 -8.06 12.36
CA SER A 31 -1.76 -8.53 10.97
C SER A 31 -2.20 -9.98 10.85
N SER A 32 -2.88 -10.31 9.75
CA SER A 32 -3.24 -11.68 9.37
C SER A 32 -2.52 -12.20 8.12
N ALA A 33 -1.46 -11.50 7.69
CA ALA A 33 -0.73 -11.80 6.46
C ALA A 33 -0.19 -13.24 6.38
N ASP A 34 0.25 -13.79 7.51
CA ASP A 34 0.76 -15.17 7.65
C ASP A 34 -0.31 -16.23 7.32
N LEU A 35 -1.57 -15.96 7.65
CA LEU A 35 -2.67 -16.88 7.37
C LEU A 35 -2.99 -16.99 5.88
N HIS A 36 -2.64 -15.97 5.10
CA HIS A 36 -2.86 -15.89 3.66
C HIS A 36 -1.74 -16.58 2.86
N GLU A 37 -0.62 -16.92 3.51
CA GLU A 37 0.56 -17.56 2.89
C GLU A 37 0.19 -18.82 2.12
N ARG A 38 -0.64 -19.69 2.72
CA ARG A 38 -1.09 -20.96 2.13
C ARG A 38 -1.99 -20.80 0.90
N TYR A 39 -2.56 -19.62 0.70
CA TYR A 39 -3.46 -19.31 -0.41
C TYR A 39 -2.76 -18.52 -1.54
N GLY A 40 -1.52 -18.06 -1.31
CA GLY A 40 -0.76 -17.28 -2.28
C GLY A 40 -1.33 -15.88 -2.53
N GLY A 41 -2.11 -15.36 -1.58
CA GLY A 41 -2.81 -14.08 -1.66
C GLY A 41 -3.90 -13.98 -0.59
N VAL A 42 -4.41 -12.77 -0.36
CA VAL A 42 -5.43 -12.51 0.67
C VAL A 42 -6.70 -13.32 0.39
N PHE A 43 -7.09 -14.16 1.35
CA PHE A 43 -8.35 -14.91 1.32
C PHE A 43 -9.46 -14.13 2.06
N PRO A 44 -10.43 -13.52 1.35
CA PRO A 44 -11.29 -12.48 1.92
C PRO A 44 -12.09 -12.90 3.15
N GLU A 45 -12.64 -14.11 3.15
CA GLU A 45 -13.44 -14.63 4.27
C GLU A 45 -12.59 -14.82 5.54
N LEU A 46 -11.34 -15.25 5.41
CA LEU A 46 -10.44 -15.42 6.55
C LEU A 46 -10.01 -14.08 7.12
N ALA A 47 -9.73 -13.10 6.26
CA ALA A 47 -9.45 -11.73 6.68
C ALA A 47 -10.62 -11.14 7.48
N CYS A 48 -11.86 -11.33 7.00
CA CYS A 48 -13.07 -10.90 7.72
C CYS A 48 -13.15 -11.51 9.13
N ARG A 49 -12.95 -12.82 9.27
CA ARG A 49 -12.98 -13.49 10.59
C ARG A 49 -11.91 -12.94 11.53
N ARG A 50 -10.74 -12.61 11.00
CA ARG A 50 -9.66 -12.04 11.81
C ARG A 50 -9.96 -10.63 12.29
N HIS A 51 -10.59 -9.79 11.46
CA HIS A 51 -11.08 -8.49 11.95
C HIS A 51 -12.09 -8.63 13.08
N ILE A 52 -13.00 -9.61 13.02
CA ILE A 52 -13.97 -9.86 14.10
C ILE A 52 -13.24 -10.19 15.41
N ASP A 53 -12.26 -11.09 15.36
CA ASP A 53 -11.50 -11.52 16.53
C ASP A 53 -10.62 -10.40 17.10
N ALA A 54 -10.04 -9.56 16.25
CA ALA A 54 -8.97 -8.62 16.63
C ALA A 54 -9.44 -7.18 16.90
N ILE A 55 -10.55 -6.73 16.32
CA ILE A 55 -10.88 -5.29 16.31
C ILE A 55 -11.08 -4.70 17.71
N ILE A 56 -11.73 -5.41 18.63
CA ILE A 56 -11.95 -4.92 19.99
C ILE A 56 -10.63 -4.88 20.77
N PRO A 57 -9.83 -5.97 20.85
CA PRO A 57 -8.52 -5.94 21.50
C PRO A 57 -7.59 -4.83 20.97
N VAL A 58 -7.54 -4.65 19.64
CA VAL A 58 -6.70 -3.63 19.00
C VAL A 58 -7.13 -2.21 19.39
N ILE A 59 -8.43 -1.95 19.45
CA ILE A 59 -8.95 -0.64 19.89
C ILE A 59 -8.65 -0.42 21.38
N GLU A 60 -8.84 -1.43 22.23
CA GLU A 60 -8.57 -1.34 23.67
C GLU A 60 -7.09 -1.06 23.96
N GLU A 61 -6.18 -1.74 23.26
CA GLU A 61 -4.74 -1.51 23.39
C GLU A 61 -4.33 -0.10 22.94
N ALA A 62 -4.93 0.41 21.87
CA ALA A 62 -4.65 1.77 21.41
C ALA A 62 -5.26 2.85 22.32
N LEU A 63 -6.30 2.56 23.10
CA LEU A 63 -7.08 3.59 23.81
C LEU A 63 -6.43 4.05 25.13
N VAL A 64 -5.39 4.89 25.03
CA VAL A 64 -4.65 5.43 26.19
C VAL A 64 -5.22 6.73 26.77
N ALA A 65 -6.21 7.35 26.12
CA ALA A 65 -6.84 8.59 26.53
C ALA A 65 -8.28 8.73 25.99
N PRO A 66 -9.14 9.57 26.60
CA PRO A 66 -10.45 9.91 26.04
C PRO A 66 -10.35 10.54 24.65
N VAL A 67 -11.34 10.26 23.80
CA VAL A 67 -11.36 10.72 22.40
C VAL A 67 -12.43 11.77 22.14
N ASP A 68 -12.15 12.65 21.18
CA ASP A 68 -13.07 13.68 20.71
C ASP A 68 -13.86 13.23 19.48
N ALA A 69 -13.29 12.35 18.66
CA ALA A 69 -13.92 11.83 17.45
C ALA A 69 -13.40 10.43 17.08
N ILE A 70 -14.13 9.74 16.20
CA ILE A 70 -13.78 8.44 15.65
C ILE A 70 -13.63 8.58 14.13
N ALA A 71 -12.56 8.06 13.57
CA ALA A 71 -12.28 7.98 12.14
C ALA A 71 -12.17 6.51 11.73
N ILE A 72 -12.81 6.13 10.62
CA ILE A 72 -12.81 4.76 10.10
C ILE A 72 -12.52 4.78 8.59
N ALA A 73 -11.64 3.90 8.14
CA ALA A 73 -11.44 3.67 6.71
C ALA A 73 -12.76 3.19 6.07
N LYS A 74 -13.34 4.00 5.17
CA LYS A 74 -14.59 3.68 4.46
C LYS A 74 -14.37 2.96 3.14
N GLY A 75 -13.13 2.87 2.69
CA GLY A 75 -12.72 2.28 1.42
C GLY A 75 -11.68 3.13 0.68
N PRO A 76 -11.17 2.63 -0.46
CA PRO A 76 -11.45 1.32 -1.05
C PRO A 76 -10.90 0.15 -0.19
N GLY A 77 -11.39 -1.06 -0.42
CA GLY A 77 -11.00 -2.25 0.35
C GLY A 77 -11.98 -3.42 0.15
N LEU A 78 -11.71 -4.54 0.84
CA LEU A 78 -12.57 -5.71 0.85
C LEU A 78 -13.89 -5.38 1.56
N VAL A 79 -15.03 -5.55 0.86
CA VAL A 79 -16.34 -5.14 1.37
C VAL A 79 -16.68 -5.75 2.73
N GLY A 80 -16.37 -7.03 2.95
CA GLY A 80 -16.62 -7.70 4.23
C GLY A 80 -15.77 -7.12 5.37
N ALA A 81 -14.49 -6.88 5.10
CA ALA A 81 -13.54 -6.30 6.05
C ALA A 81 -13.94 -4.86 6.43
N LEU A 82 -14.28 -4.03 5.45
CA LEU A 82 -14.77 -2.66 5.64
C LEU A 82 -16.04 -2.61 6.50
N LEU A 83 -16.98 -3.53 6.27
CA LEU A 83 -18.23 -3.57 7.03
C LEU A 83 -17.97 -3.85 8.52
N ILE A 84 -17.02 -4.71 8.87
CA ILE A 84 -16.71 -5.02 10.27
C ILE A 84 -16.24 -3.77 11.02
N GLY A 85 -15.22 -3.08 10.49
CA GLY A 85 -14.72 -1.83 11.08
C GLY A 85 -15.78 -0.74 11.14
N MET A 86 -16.58 -0.58 10.07
CA MET A 86 -17.66 0.40 10.02
C MET A 86 -18.75 0.15 11.06
N GLN A 87 -19.12 -1.10 11.31
CA GLN A 87 -20.16 -1.44 12.29
C GLN A 87 -19.67 -1.21 13.72
N VAL A 88 -18.41 -1.57 14.02
CA VAL A 88 -17.80 -1.26 15.33
C VAL A 88 -17.71 0.25 15.53
N ALA A 89 -17.22 1.01 14.55
CA ALA A 89 -17.10 2.46 14.65
C ALA A 89 -18.46 3.16 14.85
N LYS A 90 -19.53 2.68 14.20
CA LYS A 90 -20.90 3.16 14.43
C LYS A 90 -21.41 2.81 15.83
N GLY A 91 -21.11 1.62 16.35
CA GLY A 91 -21.43 1.25 17.72
C GLY A 91 -20.76 2.18 18.74
N LEU A 92 -19.45 2.42 18.57
CA LEU A 92 -18.68 3.35 19.40
C LEU A 92 -19.20 4.78 19.32
N LYS A 93 -19.57 5.26 18.13
CA LYS A 93 -20.21 6.56 17.93
C LYS A 93 -21.44 6.73 18.82
N ILE A 94 -22.32 5.71 18.84
CA ILE A 94 -23.55 5.72 19.63
C ILE A 94 -23.22 5.66 21.13
N ALA A 95 -22.36 4.73 21.53
CA ALA A 95 -22.03 4.49 22.93
C ALA A 95 -21.31 5.67 23.60
N TRP A 96 -20.38 6.30 22.88
CA TRP A 96 -19.57 7.40 23.41
C TRP A 96 -20.11 8.79 23.06
N ASN A 97 -21.18 8.85 22.26
CA ASN A 97 -21.76 10.08 21.73
C ASN A 97 -20.70 11.01 21.09
N LYS A 98 -19.87 10.45 20.20
CA LYS A 98 -18.78 11.15 19.50
C LYS A 98 -19.05 11.25 17.99
N PRO A 99 -18.53 12.27 17.29
CA PRO A 99 -18.56 12.32 15.84
C PRO A 99 -17.86 11.11 15.21
N LEU A 100 -18.36 10.68 14.05
CA LEU A 100 -17.79 9.60 13.23
C LEU A 100 -17.47 10.13 11.83
N ILE A 101 -16.22 9.94 11.39
CA ILE A 101 -15.70 10.40 10.10
C ILE A 101 -15.29 9.18 9.26
N GLY A 102 -15.81 9.11 8.03
CA GLY A 102 -15.38 8.10 7.05
C GLY A 102 -14.22 8.60 6.20
N VAL A 103 -13.06 7.96 6.34
CA VAL A 103 -11.79 8.33 5.69
C VAL A 103 -11.55 7.48 4.46
N ASN A 104 -11.04 8.08 3.38
CA ASN A 104 -10.58 7.31 2.23
C ASN A 104 -9.22 6.67 2.59
N HIS A 105 -9.11 5.35 2.48
CA HIS A 105 -7.91 4.59 2.84
C HIS A 105 -6.67 5.03 2.03
N VAL A 106 -6.86 5.26 0.73
CA VAL A 106 -5.79 5.69 -0.18
C VAL A 106 -5.35 7.12 0.12
N GLU A 107 -6.30 7.98 0.50
CA GLU A 107 -5.97 9.32 1.01
C GLU A 107 -5.16 9.23 2.30
N ALA A 108 -5.54 8.35 3.24
CA ALA A 108 -4.80 8.17 4.49
C ALA A 108 -3.33 7.77 4.25
N HIS A 109 -3.04 6.94 3.24
CA HIS A 109 -1.67 6.61 2.84
C HIS A 109 -0.85 7.82 2.41
N LEU A 110 -1.45 8.78 1.68
CA LEU A 110 -0.77 10.04 1.33
C LEU A 110 -0.44 10.85 2.58
N TYR A 111 -1.33 10.84 3.59
CA TYR A 111 -1.12 11.58 4.83
C TYR A 111 -0.06 10.97 5.73
N ALA A 112 0.12 9.64 5.68
CA ALA A 112 1.13 8.95 6.47
C ALA A 112 2.54 9.49 6.20
N ALA A 113 2.88 9.77 4.93
CA ALA A 113 4.16 10.35 4.54
C ALA A 113 4.39 11.74 5.17
N PHE A 114 3.34 12.53 5.39
CA PHE A 114 3.43 13.83 6.06
C PHE A 114 3.60 13.71 7.58
N MET A 115 3.12 12.63 8.19
CA MET A 115 3.22 12.43 9.64
C MET A 115 4.64 12.12 10.11
N GLU A 116 5.48 11.50 9.27
CA GLU A 116 6.89 11.21 9.59
C GLU A 116 7.78 12.47 9.57
N HIS A 117 7.29 13.56 8.99
CA HIS A 117 8.06 14.79 8.78
C HIS A 117 7.35 16.05 9.30
N PRO A 118 7.00 16.11 10.60
CA PRO A 118 6.19 17.21 11.16
C PRO A 118 6.88 18.58 11.09
N SER A 119 8.20 18.62 10.93
CA SER A 119 8.98 19.86 10.78
C SER A 119 8.90 20.48 9.37
N HIS A 120 8.41 19.75 8.36
CA HIS A 120 8.23 20.28 7.02
C HIS A 120 6.82 20.84 6.87
N SER A 121 6.70 22.15 6.71
CA SER A 121 5.44 22.79 6.32
C SER A 121 4.98 22.16 5.00
N TRP A 122 3.74 21.68 4.94
CA TRP A 122 3.17 21.03 3.77
C TRP A 122 3.30 21.94 2.54
N GLN A 123 4.02 21.50 1.51
CA GLN A 123 4.29 22.33 0.35
C GLN A 123 3.39 21.97 -0.81
N PHE A 124 2.32 22.73 -0.99
CA PHE A 124 1.42 22.53 -2.11
C PHE A 124 1.76 23.43 -3.32
N PRO A 125 1.60 22.93 -4.55
CA PRO A 125 1.24 21.56 -4.92
C PRO A 125 2.36 20.53 -4.65
N SER A 126 2.02 19.31 -4.24
CA SER A 126 2.94 18.17 -4.03
C SER A 126 2.61 17.01 -4.98
N LEU A 127 3.59 16.18 -5.33
CA LEU A 127 3.36 14.93 -6.04
C LEU A 127 3.24 13.76 -5.05
N GLY A 128 2.04 13.27 -4.81
CA GLY A 128 1.85 12.01 -4.09
C GLY A 128 2.14 10.79 -4.98
N ILE A 129 2.90 9.84 -4.44
CA ILE A 129 3.19 8.55 -5.07
C ILE A 129 2.70 7.46 -4.13
N VAL A 130 1.72 6.65 -4.57
CA VAL A 130 1.21 5.53 -3.77
C VAL A 130 1.57 4.22 -4.45
N LEU A 131 2.35 3.41 -3.74
CA LEU A 131 2.81 2.10 -4.15
C LEU A 131 2.44 1.09 -3.05
N SER A 132 1.39 0.29 -3.28
CA SER A 132 0.95 -0.75 -2.36
C SER A 132 0.68 -2.07 -3.09
N GLY A 133 0.22 -3.08 -2.35
CA GLY A 133 -0.23 -4.35 -2.92
C GLY A 133 -1.30 -4.18 -3.98
N GLY A 134 -2.27 -3.28 -3.76
CA GLY A 134 -3.42 -3.06 -4.64
C GLY A 134 -3.46 -1.72 -5.38
N HIS A 135 -2.52 -0.81 -5.12
CA HIS A 135 -2.54 0.52 -5.73
C HIS A 135 -1.16 0.90 -6.28
N THR A 136 -1.15 1.49 -7.47
CA THR A 136 0.05 2.13 -8.04
C THR A 136 -0.39 3.34 -8.85
N PHE A 137 -0.20 4.53 -8.30
CA PHE A 137 -0.60 5.76 -8.97
C PHE A 137 0.22 6.98 -8.52
N LEU A 138 0.16 8.00 -9.37
CA LEU A 138 0.72 9.33 -9.19
C LEU A 138 -0.43 10.33 -9.10
N VAL A 139 -0.41 11.17 -8.09
CA VAL A 139 -1.45 12.16 -7.83
C VAL A 139 -0.80 13.51 -7.53
N ARG A 140 -1.30 14.58 -8.16
CA ARG A 140 -0.97 15.93 -7.75
C ARG A 140 -1.91 16.32 -6.61
N ILE A 141 -1.32 16.77 -5.51
CA ILE A 141 -2.02 17.23 -4.32
C ILE A 141 -1.91 18.76 -4.32
N ASP A 142 -2.99 19.46 -4.69
CA ASP A 142 -3.00 20.93 -4.71
C ASP A 142 -3.32 21.53 -3.34
N ALA A 143 -4.00 20.76 -2.48
CA ALA A 143 -4.25 21.04 -1.06
C ALA A 143 -4.78 19.77 -0.37
N ILE A 144 -4.90 19.80 0.96
CA ILE A 144 -5.67 18.81 1.73
C ILE A 144 -7.05 18.64 1.10
N GLY A 145 -7.40 17.42 0.69
CA GLY A 145 -8.69 17.09 0.07
C GLY A 145 -8.81 17.48 -1.41
N SER A 146 -7.74 18.00 -2.03
CA SER A 146 -7.72 18.43 -3.43
C SER A 146 -6.66 17.65 -4.21
N TYR A 147 -7.13 16.71 -5.03
CA TYR A 147 -6.31 15.73 -5.72
C TYR A 147 -6.62 15.67 -7.21
N GLN A 148 -5.57 15.61 -8.03
CA GLN A 148 -5.65 15.33 -9.46
C GLN A 148 -4.86 14.06 -9.77
N LEU A 149 -5.54 13.00 -10.18
CA LEU A 149 -4.89 11.77 -10.65
C LEU A 149 -4.09 12.07 -11.93
N LEU A 150 -2.78 11.84 -11.91
CA LEU A 150 -1.89 12.07 -13.05
C LEU A 150 -1.59 10.79 -13.83
N GLY A 151 -1.48 9.66 -13.12
CA GLY A 151 -1.34 8.35 -13.74
C GLY A 151 -1.58 7.22 -12.78
N THR A 152 -2.02 6.09 -13.30
CA THR A 152 -2.32 4.87 -12.55
C THR A 152 -1.81 3.66 -13.32
N THR A 153 -1.62 2.53 -12.64
CA THR A 153 -1.52 1.25 -13.34
C THR A 153 -2.81 0.95 -14.09
N VAL A 154 -2.68 0.39 -15.29
CA VAL A 154 -3.82 -0.12 -16.09
C VAL A 154 -4.00 -1.63 -15.92
N ASP A 155 -3.11 -2.29 -15.17
CA ASP A 155 -3.14 -3.72 -14.91
C ASP A 155 -2.73 -4.06 -13.45
N ASP A 156 -1.71 -4.88 -13.23
CA ASP A 156 -1.23 -5.24 -11.89
C ASP A 156 -0.68 -3.97 -11.19
N ALA A 157 -0.90 -3.85 -9.88
CA ALA A 157 -0.13 -2.92 -9.05
C ALA A 157 1.30 -3.43 -8.85
N ILE A 158 2.24 -2.56 -8.49
CA ILE A 158 3.63 -2.98 -8.28
C ILE A 158 3.75 -4.00 -7.15
N GLY A 159 3.05 -3.81 -6.02
CA GLY A 159 3.10 -4.77 -4.92
C GLY A 159 2.61 -6.16 -5.34
N GLU A 160 1.49 -6.23 -6.07
CA GLU A 160 1.00 -7.47 -6.67
C GLU A 160 1.99 -8.09 -7.65
N ALA A 161 2.66 -7.28 -8.48
CA ALA A 161 3.70 -7.76 -9.38
C ALA A 161 4.87 -8.40 -8.62
N PHE A 162 5.30 -7.77 -7.51
CA PHE A 162 6.32 -8.28 -6.60
C PHE A 162 5.92 -9.62 -5.95
N ASP A 163 4.69 -9.74 -5.47
CA ASP A 163 4.18 -10.98 -4.89
C ASP A 163 4.13 -12.11 -5.92
N LYS A 164 3.65 -11.82 -7.15
CA LYS A 164 3.59 -12.80 -8.23
C LYS A 164 4.98 -13.28 -8.66
N VAL A 165 5.97 -12.39 -8.79
CA VAL A 165 7.33 -12.84 -9.12
C VAL A 165 7.98 -13.60 -7.96
N GLY A 166 7.65 -13.26 -6.71
CA GLY A 166 8.06 -14.04 -5.54
C GLY A 166 7.60 -15.49 -5.62
N ILE A 167 6.34 -15.72 -5.98
CA ILE A 167 5.78 -17.07 -6.22
C ILE A 167 6.56 -17.79 -7.33
N LEU A 168 6.88 -17.10 -8.44
CA LEU A 168 7.65 -17.68 -9.54
C LEU A 168 9.10 -18.05 -9.17
N LEU A 169 9.65 -17.41 -8.13
CA LEU A 169 10.96 -17.75 -7.56
C LEU A 169 10.88 -18.86 -6.49
N GLY A 170 9.68 -19.37 -6.19
CA GLY A 170 9.44 -20.36 -5.14
C GLY A 170 9.45 -19.77 -3.73
N LEU A 171 9.24 -18.47 -3.59
CA LEU A 171 9.13 -17.79 -2.29
C LEU A 171 7.68 -17.85 -1.81
N THR A 172 7.51 -17.82 -0.49
CA THR A 172 6.17 -17.82 0.09
C THR A 172 5.57 -16.42 0.11
N TYR A 173 4.24 -16.32 0.13
CA TYR A 173 3.50 -15.05 0.19
C TYR A 173 3.54 -14.45 1.62
N PRO A 174 3.58 -13.11 1.80
CA PRO A 174 3.83 -12.09 0.78
C PRO A 174 5.28 -12.15 0.28
N GLY A 175 5.44 -11.89 -1.01
CA GLY A 175 6.68 -12.07 -1.77
C GLY A 175 7.56 -10.83 -1.82
N GLY A 176 6.98 -9.62 -1.75
CA GLY A 176 7.71 -8.37 -1.99
C GLY A 176 9.00 -8.20 -1.20
N ALA A 177 8.94 -8.28 0.14
CA ALA A 177 10.13 -8.14 0.99
C ALA A 177 11.17 -9.26 0.76
N LYS A 178 10.75 -10.45 0.35
CA LYS A 178 11.66 -11.57 0.08
C LYS A 178 12.36 -11.39 -1.27
N VAL A 179 11.64 -10.90 -2.27
CA VAL A 179 12.22 -10.50 -3.58
C VAL A 179 13.25 -9.39 -3.37
N GLU A 180 12.96 -8.37 -2.56
CA GLU A 180 13.92 -7.30 -2.26
C GLU A 180 15.19 -7.83 -1.58
N ARG A 181 15.07 -8.78 -0.63
CA ARG A 181 16.24 -9.41 0.00
C ARG A 181 17.12 -10.15 -1.01
N LEU A 182 16.52 -10.89 -1.94
CA LEU A 182 17.27 -11.55 -3.01
C LEU A 182 17.94 -10.55 -3.95
N ALA A 183 17.22 -9.47 -4.30
CA ALA A 183 17.70 -8.43 -5.22
C ALA A 183 18.99 -7.74 -4.73
N LYS A 184 19.17 -7.59 -3.41
CA LYS A 184 20.38 -6.98 -2.80
C LYS A 184 21.67 -7.74 -3.12
N GLU A 185 21.58 -9.02 -3.47
CA GLU A 185 22.71 -9.89 -3.76
C GLU A 185 22.78 -10.32 -5.24
N GLY A 186 21.97 -9.70 -6.11
CA GLY A 186 21.91 -10.00 -7.53
C GLY A 186 22.54 -8.93 -8.42
N ASP A 187 22.89 -9.30 -9.64
CA ASP A 187 23.27 -8.34 -10.69
C ASP A 187 22.01 -7.81 -11.41
N PRO A 188 21.64 -6.52 -11.26
CA PRO A 188 20.45 -5.96 -11.89
C PRO A 188 20.54 -5.91 -13.42
N LYS A 189 21.73 -6.08 -14.02
CA LYS A 189 21.93 -6.04 -15.47
C LYS A 189 21.95 -7.42 -16.12
N ARG A 190 21.87 -8.50 -15.33
CA ARG A 190 22.01 -9.88 -15.82
C ARG A 190 20.91 -10.28 -16.79
N PHE A 191 19.68 -9.87 -16.51
CA PHE A 191 18.50 -10.16 -17.33
C PHE A 191 17.91 -8.88 -17.92
N SER A 192 17.64 -8.90 -19.22
CA SER A 192 17.03 -7.76 -19.91
C SER A 192 15.52 -7.84 -19.82
N PHE A 193 14.93 -7.04 -18.94
CA PHE A 193 13.48 -6.82 -18.88
C PHE A 193 13.11 -5.42 -19.40
N GLN A 194 11.82 -5.23 -19.70
CA GLN A 194 11.27 -3.93 -20.10
C GLN A 194 9.95 -3.71 -19.38
N ALA A 195 9.76 -2.49 -18.87
CA ALA A 195 8.47 -2.06 -18.32
C ALA A 195 7.44 -1.86 -19.45
N GLY A 196 6.17 -2.07 -19.11
CA GLY A 196 5.06 -1.84 -20.04
C GLY A 196 4.88 -0.34 -20.33
N LYS A 197 4.62 -0.02 -21.60
CA LYS A 197 4.32 1.35 -22.05
C LYS A 197 2.84 1.47 -22.41
N VAL A 198 2.15 2.42 -21.79
CA VAL A 198 0.75 2.73 -22.12
C VAL A 198 0.75 3.84 -23.18
N LYS A 199 0.62 3.46 -24.45
CA LYS A 199 0.82 4.37 -25.61
C LYS A 199 0.03 5.68 -25.55
N THR A 200 -1.20 5.62 -25.06
CA THR A 200 -2.10 6.79 -24.98
C THR A 200 -1.92 7.61 -23.71
N HIS A 201 -1.25 7.06 -22.69
CA HIS A 201 -1.09 7.69 -21.38
C HIS A 201 0.34 7.47 -20.86
N PRO A 202 1.32 8.31 -21.25
CA PRO A 202 2.74 8.09 -20.96
C PRO A 202 3.11 8.01 -19.46
N ILE A 203 2.29 8.58 -18.58
CA ILE A 203 2.47 8.57 -17.12
C ILE A 203 1.85 7.30 -16.48
N HIS A 204 1.00 6.55 -17.19
CA HIS A 204 0.38 5.33 -16.66
C HIS A 204 1.36 4.16 -16.59
N PHE A 205 1.12 3.24 -15.65
CA PHE A 205 1.94 2.05 -15.41
C PHE A 205 1.34 0.79 -16.02
N SER A 206 2.20 -0.19 -16.30
CA SER A 206 1.80 -1.54 -16.73
C SER A 206 2.91 -2.51 -16.33
N PHE A 207 2.61 -3.41 -15.40
CA PHE A 207 3.56 -4.39 -14.85
C PHE A 207 3.25 -5.83 -15.29
N SER A 208 2.08 -6.08 -15.89
CA SER A 208 1.70 -7.39 -16.42
C SER A 208 2.65 -7.92 -17.49
N GLY A 209 3.14 -7.02 -18.37
CA GLY A 209 4.15 -7.37 -19.37
C GLY A 209 5.48 -7.78 -18.73
N LEU A 210 5.94 -7.00 -17.73
CA LEU A 210 7.16 -7.28 -16.97
C LEU A 210 7.08 -8.64 -16.26
N LYS A 211 5.95 -8.92 -15.58
CA LYS A 211 5.64 -10.24 -14.99
C LYS A 211 5.67 -11.36 -16.03
N THR A 212 5.10 -11.14 -17.21
CA THR A 212 5.05 -12.16 -18.26
C THR A 212 6.45 -12.47 -18.79
N SER A 213 7.28 -11.46 -19.02
CA SER A 213 8.70 -11.65 -19.37
C SER A 213 9.46 -12.38 -18.27
N PHE A 214 9.19 -12.08 -16.99
CA PHE A 214 9.76 -12.79 -15.85
C PHE A 214 9.38 -14.27 -15.85
N LEU A 215 8.08 -14.59 -16.05
CA LEU A 215 7.60 -15.97 -16.18
C LEU A 215 8.35 -16.72 -17.28
N TYR A 216 8.55 -16.12 -18.46
CA TYR A 216 9.30 -16.78 -19.54
C TYR A 216 10.79 -16.97 -19.20
N ALA A 217 11.37 -16.10 -18.38
CA ALA A 217 12.75 -16.26 -17.93
C ALA A 217 12.91 -17.47 -16.99
N THR A 218 11.89 -17.79 -16.19
CA THR A 218 11.92 -18.87 -15.18
C THR A 218 11.29 -20.19 -15.64
N LYS A 219 10.34 -20.14 -16.58
CA LYS A 219 9.53 -21.31 -16.98
C LYS A 219 10.38 -22.47 -17.51
N GLY A 220 10.20 -23.65 -16.90
CA GLY A 220 10.85 -24.89 -17.32
C GLY A 220 12.33 -24.98 -16.95
N LYS A 221 12.85 -24.07 -16.13
CA LYS A 221 14.24 -24.06 -15.68
C LYS A 221 14.34 -24.41 -14.20
N THR A 222 15.41 -25.12 -13.85
CA THR A 222 15.85 -25.23 -12.45
C THR A 222 16.82 -24.08 -12.21
N LEU A 223 16.37 -23.06 -11.49
CA LEU A 223 17.17 -21.86 -11.23
C LEU A 223 18.17 -22.14 -10.10
N THR A 224 19.42 -21.76 -10.32
CA THR A 224 20.41 -21.65 -9.24
C THR A 224 20.04 -20.52 -8.29
N GLU A 225 20.59 -20.55 -7.07
CA GLU A 225 20.35 -19.46 -6.10
C GLU A 225 20.86 -18.10 -6.61
N GLN A 226 21.96 -18.08 -7.37
CA GLN A 226 22.44 -16.84 -7.97
C GLN A 226 21.50 -16.33 -9.07
N GLU A 227 20.97 -17.21 -9.92
CA GLU A 227 19.99 -16.79 -10.94
C GLU A 227 18.72 -16.22 -10.32
N LYS A 228 18.25 -16.75 -9.18
CA LYS A 228 17.10 -16.17 -8.46
C LYS A 228 17.39 -14.75 -7.97
N LYS A 229 18.59 -14.50 -7.42
CA LYS A 229 19.05 -13.18 -6.99
C LYS A 229 19.13 -12.20 -8.16
N ASP A 230 19.77 -12.62 -9.24
CA ASP A 230 19.93 -11.82 -10.46
C ASP A 230 18.57 -11.50 -11.12
N LEU A 231 17.66 -12.47 -11.18
CA LEU A 231 16.29 -12.25 -11.67
C LEU A 231 15.55 -11.23 -10.82
N ALA A 232 15.59 -11.37 -9.49
CA ALA A 232 14.97 -10.44 -8.55
C ALA A 232 15.54 -9.02 -8.72
N ALA A 233 16.86 -8.88 -8.83
CA ALA A 233 17.54 -7.60 -9.03
C ALA A 233 17.15 -6.95 -10.37
N SER A 234 17.19 -7.70 -11.48
CA SER A 234 16.81 -7.18 -12.80
C SER A 234 15.33 -6.78 -12.88
N PHE A 235 14.43 -7.53 -12.24
CA PHE A 235 13.02 -7.16 -12.16
C PHE A 235 12.81 -5.87 -11.37
N GLN A 236 13.43 -5.78 -10.19
CA GLN A 236 13.31 -4.64 -9.29
C GLN A 236 13.83 -3.35 -9.92
N GLU A 237 15.00 -3.41 -10.57
CA GLU A 237 15.60 -2.28 -11.28
C GLU A 237 14.66 -1.71 -12.34
N VAL A 238 14.07 -2.58 -13.17
CA VAL A 238 13.16 -2.15 -14.24
C VAL A 238 11.85 -1.59 -13.68
N ALA A 239 11.28 -2.21 -12.66
CA ALA A 239 10.03 -1.75 -12.04
C ALA A 239 10.19 -0.37 -11.39
N PHE A 240 11.26 -0.16 -10.62
CA PHE A 240 11.52 1.11 -9.95
C PHE A 240 12.01 2.20 -10.90
N THR A 241 12.79 1.85 -11.92
CA THR A 241 13.18 2.82 -12.97
C THR A 241 11.96 3.35 -13.72
N ASP A 242 10.97 2.50 -14.02
CA ASP A 242 9.72 2.94 -14.66
C ASP A 242 8.95 3.92 -13.77
N ILE A 243 8.86 3.64 -12.47
CA ILE A 243 8.25 4.56 -11.48
C ILE A 243 8.98 5.90 -11.45
N ALA A 244 10.30 5.89 -11.25
CA ALA A 244 11.09 7.11 -11.17
C ALA A 244 10.98 7.94 -12.46
N THR A 245 11.02 7.28 -13.62
CA THR A 245 10.91 7.95 -14.92
C THR A 245 9.54 8.60 -15.11
N LYS A 246 8.45 7.91 -14.76
CA LYS A 246 7.09 8.44 -14.89
C LYS A 246 6.78 9.50 -13.84
N ALA A 247 7.33 9.40 -12.63
CA ALA A 247 7.26 10.43 -11.62
C ALA A 247 7.99 11.71 -12.10
N ALA A 248 9.18 11.59 -12.66
CA ALA A 248 9.91 12.72 -13.24
C ALA A 248 9.13 13.36 -14.41
N LEU A 249 8.53 12.56 -15.29
CA LEU A 249 7.66 13.05 -16.36
C LEU A 249 6.41 13.76 -15.82
N ALA A 250 5.82 13.25 -14.74
CA ALA A 250 4.68 13.88 -14.08
C ALA A 250 5.06 15.26 -13.52
N ILE A 251 6.23 15.39 -12.88
CA ILE A 251 6.72 16.69 -12.36
C ILE A 251 6.97 17.69 -13.50
N GLN A 252 7.53 17.24 -14.62
CA GLN A 252 7.77 18.08 -15.79
C GLN A 252 6.46 18.64 -16.38
N ASN A 253 5.43 17.79 -16.47
CA ASN A 253 4.13 18.18 -17.04
C ASN A 253 3.23 18.92 -16.03
N PHE A 254 3.40 18.65 -14.74
CA PHE A 254 2.59 19.17 -13.65
C PHE A 254 3.50 19.65 -12.50
N PRO A 255 4.05 20.87 -12.57
CA PRO A 255 5.03 21.36 -11.60
C PRO A 255 4.54 21.26 -10.15
N CYS A 256 5.32 20.58 -9.32
CA CYS A 256 5.11 20.40 -7.88
C CYS A 256 6.29 20.99 -7.09
N LYS A 257 6.04 21.47 -5.87
CA LYS A 257 7.06 22.02 -4.97
C LYS A 257 7.75 20.93 -4.13
N ALA A 258 7.07 19.81 -3.93
CA ALA A 258 7.55 18.65 -3.19
C ALA A 258 7.01 17.35 -3.80
N ILE A 259 7.56 16.22 -3.35
CA ILE A 259 7.14 14.84 -3.64
C ILE A 259 6.88 14.19 -2.28
#